data_AF-A0ABD3XTN1-F1
#
_entry.id   AF-A0ABD3XTN1-F1
#
_cell.length_a   1.000
_cell.length_b   1.000
_cell.length_c   1.000
_cell.angle_alpha   90.00
_cell.angle_beta   90.00
_cell.angle_gamma   90.00
#
_symmetry.space_group_name_H-M   'P 1'
#
loop_
_entity.id
_entity.type
_entity.pdbx_description
1 polymer ?
#
loop_
_entity_poly.entity_id
_entity_poly.type
_entity_poly.pdbx_seq_one_letter_code
_entity_poly.pdbx_strand_id
1 'polypeptide(L)'
;MFIAHDMSPFSVVDSLGFRNLICTLQPCYIIPSITHFTEKVIPDLYLHTRQEVQSTKSEAASVAITTEGWTSRATESYITITADFIDKFVT
;
A
#
# COMPACT_ATOMS: atom_id res chain seq x y z
N MET A 1 4.25 4.07 -7.41
CA MET A 1 3.41 3.29 -8.36
C MET A 1 2.00 3.84 -8.32
N PHE A 2 1.38 4.12 -9.47
CA PHE A 2 0.03 4.72 -9.59
C PHE A 2 -1.02 4.09 -8.66
N ILE A 3 -1.20 2.76 -8.74
CA ILE A 3 -2.24 2.05 -7.97
C ILE A 3 -2.10 2.28 -6.46
N ALA A 4 -0.89 2.14 -5.91
CA ALA A 4 -0.63 2.29 -4.49
C ALA A 4 -0.66 3.76 -4.04
N HIS A 5 -0.15 4.67 -4.85
CA HIS A 5 -0.06 6.09 -4.52
C HIS A 5 -1.45 6.75 -4.53
N ASP A 6 -2.28 6.40 -5.51
CA ASP A 6 -3.60 7.00 -5.69
C ASP A 6 -4.72 6.15 -5.09
N MET A 7 -4.38 5.10 -4.33
CA MET A 7 -5.32 4.13 -3.74
C MET A 7 -6.36 3.63 -4.74
N SER A 8 -5.94 3.43 -5.98
CA SER A 8 -6.84 3.04 -7.07
C SER A 8 -7.22 1.56 -6.95
N PRO A 9 -8.45 1.18 -7.35
CA PRO A 9 -8.83 -0.22 -7.39
C PRO A 9 -7.96 -0.99 -8.38
N PHE A 10 -7.63 -2.24 -8.07
CA PHE A 10 -6.80 -3.07 -8.96
C PHE A 10 -7.45 -3.26 -10.34
N SER A 11 -8.78 -3.20 -10.42
CA SER A 11 -9.55 -3.27 -11.67
C SER A 11 -9.28 -2.12 -12.65
N VAL A 12 -8.57 -1.07 -12.24
CA VAL A 12 -8.20 0.04 -13.12
C VAL A 12 -7.41 -0.42 -14.36
N VAL A 13 -6.65 -1.51 -14.23
CA VAL A 13 -5.85 -2.07 -15.34
C VAL A 13 -6.69 -2.72 -16.43
N ASP A 14 -7.96 -3.04 -16.14
CA ASP A 14 -8.94 -3.55 -17.10
C ASP A 14 -9.84 -2.47 -17.70
N SER A 15 -9.74 -1.23 -17.20
CA SER A 15 -10.48 -0.10 -17.78
C SER A 15 -10.03 0.17 -19.21
N LEU A 16 -10.99 0.23 -20.14
CA LEU A 16 -10.73 0.51 -21.55
C LEU A 16 -10.02 1.86 -21.74
N GLY A 17 -10.45 2.89 -21.02
CA GLY A 17 -9.83 4.22 -21.10
C GLY A 17 -8.39 4.21 -20.61
N PHE A 18 -8.12 3.51 -19.51
CA PHE A 18 -6.76 3.35 -18.98
C PHE A 18 -5.86 2.57 -19.96
N ARG A 19 -6.36 1.46 -20.51
CA ARG A 19 -5.63 0.67 -21.50
C ARG A 19 -5.31 1.48 -22.76
N ASN A 20 -6.28 2.23 -23.28
CA ASN A 20 -6.06 3.09 -24.44
C ASN A 20 -5.02 4.17 -24.17
N LEU A 21 -5.05 4.79 -22.98
CA LEU A 21 -4.06 5.77 -22.56
C LEU A 21 -2.65 5.17 -22.55
N ILE A 22 -2.47 4.02 -21.88
CA ILE A 22 -1.16 3.37 -21.79
C ILE A 22 -0.67 2.89 -23.16
N CYS A 23 -1.54 2.31 -24.00
CA CYS A 23 -1.19 1.94 -25.37
C CYS A 23 -0.80 3.14 -26.23
N THR A 24 -1.37 4.33 -25.97
CA THR A 24 -0.99 5.57 -26.66
C THR A 24 0.36 6.08 -26.20
N LEU A 25 0.65 6.02 -24.90
CA LEU A 25 1.90 6.50 -24.31
C LEU A 25 3.08 5.56 -24.54
N GLN A 26 2.85 4.25 -24.44
CA GLN A 26 3.85 3.20 -24.63
C GLN A 26 3.20 1.98 -25.28
N PRO A 27 3.12 1.93 -26.63
CA PRO A 27 2.41 0.87 -27.37
C PRO A 27 2.94 -0.54 -27.12
N CYS A 28 4.22 -0.68 -26.76
CA CYS A 28 4.84 -1.98 -26.52
C CYS A 28 4.67 -2.48 -25.07
N TYR A 29 4.04 -1.70 -24.18
CA TYR A 29 3.84 -2.10 -22.80
C TYR A 29 2.62 -3.00 -22.67
N ILE A 30 2.86 -4.24 -22.26
CA ILE A 30 1.80 -5.18 -21.91
C ILE A 30 1.41 -4.93 -20.47
N ILE A 31 0.20 -4.40 -20.26
CA ILE A 31 -0.33 -4.14 -18.93
C ILE A 31 -0.50 -5.50 -18.21
N PRO A 32 0.12 -5.70 -17.03
CA PRO A 32 -0.05 -6.92 -16.27
C PRO A 32 -1.52 -7.13 -15.85
N SER A 33 -1.91 -8.39 -15.65
CA SER A 33 -3.27 -8.73 -15.22
C SER A 33 -3.55 -8.23 -13.79
N ILE A 34 -4.84 -8.09 -13.46
CA ILE A 34 -5.28 -7.82 -12.08
C ILE A 34 -4.65 -8.82 -11.10
N THR A 35 -4.69 -10.12 -11.43
CA THR A 35 -4.09 -11.18 -10.61
C THR A 35 -2.61 -10.92 -10.32
N HIS A 36 -1.85 -10.47 -11.32
CA HIS A 36 -0.44 -10.15 -11.14
C HIS A 36 -0.22 -9.01 -10.12
N PHE A 37 -1.09 -8.00 -10.13
CA PHE A 37 -1.03 -6.93 -9.14
C PHE A 37 -1.43 -7.42 -7.74
N THR A 38 -2.53 -8.16 -7.64
CA THR A 38 -3.06 -8.67 -6.36
C THR A 38 -2.11 -9.66 -5.69
N GLU A 39 -1.51 -10.57 -6.44
CA GLU A 39 -0.76 -11.70 -5.89
C GLU A 39 0.75 -11.47 -5.83
N LYS A 40 1.28 -10.52 -6.59
CA LYS A 40 2.73 -10.29 -6.68
C LYS A 40 3.12 -8.85 -6.41
N VAL A 41 2.74 -7.92 -7.29
CA VAL A 41 3.29 -6.55 -7.25
C VAL A 41 2.97 -5.82 -5.95
N ILE A 42 1.70 -5.85 -5.51
CA ILE A 42 1.28 -5.16 -4.29
C ILE A 42 1.80 -5.86 -3.02
N PRO A 43 1.74 -7.20 -2.91
CA PRO A 43 2.39 -7.90 -1.80
C PRO A 43 3.89 -7.62 -1.68
N ASP A 44 4.64 -7.66 -2.79
CA ASP A 44 6.08 -7.39 -2.80
C ASP A 44 6.38 -5.95 -2.37
N LEU A 45 5.61 -4.98 -2.88
CA LEU A 45 5.71 -3.57 -2.49
C LEU A 45 5.43 -3.37 -0.99
N TYR A 46 4.40 -4.04 -0.46
CA TYR A 46 4.07 -4.00 0.97
C TYR A 46 5.21 -4.58 1.81
N LEU A 47 5.75 -5.74 1.44
CA LEU A 47 6.83 -6.39 2.19
C LEU A 47 8.08 -5.51 2.24
N HIS A 48 8.46 -4.90 1.11
CA HIS A 48 9.57 -3.96 1.03
C HIS A 48 9.35 -2.76 1.95
N THR A 49 8.22 -2.07 1.80
CA THR A 49 7.88 -0.88 2.59
C THR A 49 7.82 -1.21 4.08
N ARG A 50 7.22 -2.35 4.43
CA ARG A 50 7.14 -2.83 5.81
C ARG A 50 8.52 -3.05 6.40
N GLN A 51 9.44 -3.65 5.65
CA GLN A 51 10.81 -3.90 6.10
C GLN A 51 11.56 -2.58 6.34
N GLU A 52 11.39 -1.59 5.46
CA GLU A 52 11.96 -0.25 5.65
C GLU A 52 11.42 0.40 6.93
N VAL A 53 10.10 0.44 7.10
CA VAL A 53 9.46 1.01 8.30
C VAL A 53 9.89 0.28 9.58
N GLN A 54 10.00 -1.05 9.55
CA GLN A 54 10.49 -1.83 10.69
C GLN A 54 11.94 -1.50 11.03
N SER A 55 12.78 -1.29 10.02
CA SER A 55 14.18 -0.91 10.21
C SER A 55 14.28 0.46 10.88
N THR A 56 13.56 1.46 10.37
CA THR A 56 13.49 2.80 10.99
C THR A 56 12.96 2.74 12.43
N LYS A 57 11.87 1.99 12.66
CA LYS A 57 11.30 1.80 14.01
C LYS A 57 12.30 1.16 14.97
N SER A 58 13.14 0.23 14.51
CA SER A 58 14.10 -0.47 15.39
C SER A 58 15.12 0.48 16.04
N GLU A 59 15.30 1.67 15.47
CA GLU A 59 16.18 2.71 15.98
C GLU A 59 15.51 3.69 16.95
N ALA A 60 14.19 3.59 17.13
CA ALA A 60 13.43 4.50 17.98
C ALA A 60 13.74 4.27 19.46
N ALA A 61 13.98 5.36 20.20
CA ALA A 61 14.25 5.30 21.64
C ALA A 61 13.01 4.93 22.47
N SER A 62 11.83 5.33 21.99
CA SER A 62 10.54 5.02 22.60
C SER A 62 9.45 4.94 21.54
N VAL A 63 8.39 4.22 21.86
CA VAL A 63 7.21 4.05 21.01
C VAL A 63 5.98 4.28 21.88
N ALA A 64 5.07 5.15 21.44
CA ALA A 64 3.74 5.28 22.01
C ALA A 64 2.79 4.34 21.26
N ILE A 65 1.99 3.56 21.99
CA ILE A 65 1.03 2.62 21.40
C ILE A 65 -0.37 3.09 21.77
N THR A 66 -1.24 3.22 20.77
CA THR A 66 -2.66 3.46 20.95
C THR A 66 -3.45 2.30 20.35
N THR A 67 -4.56 1.96 20.98
CA THR A 67 -5.44 0.86 20.55
C THR A 67 -6.86 1.40 20.45
N GLU A 68 -7.48 1.22 19.30
CA GLU A 68 -8.85 1.62 19.03
C GLU A 68 -9.66 0.39 18.58
N GLY A 69 -10.73 0.08 19.30
CA GLY A 69 -11.70 -0.94 18.90
C GLY A 69 -12.90 -0.31 18.23
N TRP A 70 -13.34 -0.85 17.10
CA TRP A 70 -14.51 -0.37 16.37
C TRP A 70 -15.28 -1.53 15.73
N THR A 71 -16.59 -1.35 15.53
CA THR A 71 -17.44 -2.34 14.84
C THR A 71 -17.89 -1.75 13.51
N SER A 72 -17.68 -2.49 12.43
CA SER A 72 -18.05 -2.09 11.08
C SER A 72 -19.57 -2.10 10.88
N ARG A 73 -20.02 -1.46 9.79
CA ARG A 73 -21.42 -1.54 9.36
C ARG A 73 -21.85 -2.96 8.99
N ALA A 74 -20.90 -3.85 8.70
CA ALA A 74 -21.14 -5.28 8.46
C ALA A 74 -21.19 -6.09 9.77
N THR A 75 -21.26 -5.43 10.94
CA THR A 75 -21.29 -6.04 12.28
C THR A 75 -20.04 -6.83 12.66
N GLU A 76 -18.92 -6.52 11.99
CA GLU A 76 -17.62 -7.13 12.29
C GLU A 76 -16.82 -6.22 13.22
N SER A 77 -16.24 -6.80 14.27
CA SER A 77 -15.42 -6.04 15.22
C SER A 77 -13.95 -6.07 14.81
N TYR A 78 -13.32 -4.91 14.85
CA TYR A 78 -11.93 -4.67 14.50
C TYR A 78 -11.19 -4.00 15.65
N ILE A 79 -9.90 -4.26 15.74
CA ILE A 79 -8.97 -3.56 16.62
C ILE A 79 -7.85 -3.00 15.76
N THR A 80 -7.64 -1.70 15.87
CA THR A 80 -6.54 -0.99 15.25
C THR A 80 -5.51 -0.69 16.33
N ILE A 81 -4.25 -1.07 16.08
CA ILE A 81 -3.12 -0.75 16.95
C ILE A 81 -2.20 0.19 16.18
N THR A 82 -2.00 1.39 16.70
CA THR A 82 -1.12 2.41 16.12
C THR A 82 0.11 2.53 17.00
N ALA A 83 1.29 2.56 16.38
CA ALA A 83 2.57 2.71 17.04
C ALA A 83 3.26 3.96 16.52
N ASP A 84 3.29 5.01 17.34
CA ASP A 84 3.90 6.30 17.02
C ASP A 84 5.29 6.37 17.64
N PHE A 85 6.26 6.89 16.89
CA PHE A 85 7.62 7.07 17.36
C PHE A 85 8.24 8.30 16.72
N ILE A 86 9.26 8.86 17.38
CA ILE A 86 10.04 9.98 16.86
C ILE A 86 11.24 9.38 16.13
N ASP A 87 11.31 9.59 14.83
CA ASP A 87 12.49 9.27 14.05
C ASP A 87 13.64 10.22 14.42
N LYS A 88 14.89 9.74 14.34
CA LYS A 88 16.07 10.57 14.54
C LYS A 88 16.18 11.50 13.34
N PHE A 89 15.56 12.67 13.43
CA PHE A 89 15.66 13.65 12.36
C PHE A 89 17.13 14.02 12.10
N VAL A 90 17.52 13.67 10.89
CA VAL A 90 18.62 14.15 10.05
C VAL A 90 19.05 15.58 10.40
N THR A 91 20.30 15.74 10.81
CA THR A 91 21.09 16.97 10.62
C THR A 91 22.02 16.76 9.43
#